data_AF-A0A6M8VXK3-F1
#
_entry.id   AF-A0A6M8VXK3-F1
#
_cell.length_a   1.000
_cell.length_b   1.000
_cell.length_c   1.000
_cell.angle_alpha   90.00
_cell.angle_beta   90.00
_cell.angle_gamma   90.00
#
_symmetry.space_group_name_H-M   'P 1'
#
loop_
_entity.id
_entity.type
_entity.pdbx_description
1 polymer ?
#
loop_
_entity_poly.entity_id
_entity_poly.type
_entity_poly.pdbx_seq_one_letter_code
_entity_poly.pdbx_strand_id
1 'polypeptide(L)'
;MKIWTPPKGSKIVFEIGCLTGVPSDVLRKGNADKWAEAPRRAFCKEFNRKFERYRHDTIPLSDARWPEMLDWIEDLTKRGEGGVGRGSGNGLGIWWMEAPKPKPTDRTAWFPLCTGRNEIRSPNRSPNARHFVRREPGRNTWGFVLLASAEFKNAVDTAGLTGLAFLPLADWDGWWQVWATKPLGRGLDHPLVDPEKLVARADPDQPILEPRRRGEPCAWIRYLREDAQITSPTIARLVALGDDQWCRIAGPHRVVREHLPQTDFAYSQWTYEEDHPPDWVGRRFRDICCNHRAREALIDAGVMKPSHFTTPILTIPETDADTEVLDRTIKHPLPLPVFTAEEAAAEAKRRASIRSAPTPKRTTPPKSAAALLATLNARIDDGYPPWTPLRDHGRQHKKFRGSRFFVSLPDALKQLTDVLPVELEVRGDDEDEEPEFELELSPPHHPTWLEQDAPHDDPEHPSPHDIVFAQTGCGDWFAIRSTDPAMPTDARVTWWDHETFTPRDQWPDVATFIAYLLEIADRTQ
;
A
#
# COMPACT_ATOMS: atom_id res chain seq x y z
N MET A 1 31.49 19.54 -21.98
CA MET A 1 31.07 20.36 -20.82
C MET A 1 29.59 20.64 -20.97
N LYS A 2 28.77 20.10 -20.08
CA LYS A 2 27.32 20.21 -20.12
C LYS A 2 26.83 21.25 -19.14
N ILE A 3 26.23 22.32 -19.63
CA ILE A 3 25.70 23.36 -18.76
C ILE A 3 24.26 22.99 -18.38
N TRP A 4 24.01 22.76 -17.10
CA TRP A 4 22.66 22.56 -16.57
C TRP A 4 22.23 23.79 -15.77
N THR A 5 21.10 24.35 -16.15
CA THR A 5 20.49 25.49 -15.47
C THR A 5 19.22 25.03 -14.77
N PRO A 6 19.10 25.23 -13.44
CA PRO A 6 17.88 24.88 -12.73
C PRO A 6 16.72 25.68 -13.30
N PRO A 7 15.60 25.03 -13.64
CA PRO A 7 14.43 25.72 -14.12
C PRO A 7 13.86 26.75 -13.15
N LYS A 8 13.16 27.74 -13.72
CA LYS A 8 12.59 28.86 -12.96
C LYS A 8 11.57 28.36 -11.94
N GLY A 9 11.78 28.73 -10.67
CA GLY A 9 10.89 28.33 -9.57
C GLY A 9 11.31 27.04 -8.87
N SER A 10 12.48 26.49 -9.21
CA SER A 10 13.11 25.38 -8.48
C SER A 10 13.22 25.68 -6.98
N LYS A 11 13.08 24.64 -6.17
CA LYS A 11 13.12 24.72 -4.71
C LYS A 11 14.08 23.68 -4.15
N ILE A 12 14.61 23.98 -2.97
CA ILE A 12 15.42 23.08 -2.17
C ILE A 12 14.55 22.54 -1.05
N VAL A 13 14.37 21.23 -1.00
CA VAL A 13 13.67 20.52 0.06
C VAL A 13 14.71 19.84 0.93
N PHE A 14 14.63 20.05 2.24
CA PHE A 14 15.49 19.42 3.22
C PHE A 14 14.75 18.25 3.87
N GLU A 15 14.99 17.04 3.41
CA GLU A 15 14.48 15.86 4.09
C GLU A 15 15.55 15.35 5.06
N ILE A 16 15.32 15.57 6.35
CA ILE A 16 16.19 15.03 7.38
C ILE A 16 15.81 13.56 7.59
N GLY A 17 16.47 12.69 6.83
CA GLY A 17 16.40 11.26 7.01
C GLY A 17 17.14 10.85 8.28
N CYS A 18 16.43 10.26 9.24
CA CYS A 18 17.06 9.43 10.25
C CYS A 18 17.20 8.03 9.66
N LEU A 19 18.33 7.76 9.03
CA LEU A 19 18.66 6.40 8.66
C LEU A 19 19.50 5.80 9.77
N THR A 20 18.86 4.88 10.46
CA THR A 20 19.39 4.10 11.57
C THR A 20 20.68 3.39 11.16
N GLY A 21 21.83 3.99 11.46
CA GLY A 21 23.08 3.25 11.72
C GLY A 21 23.00 2.50 13.06
N VAL A 22 21.85 1.90 13.35
CA VAL A 22 21.59 1.18 14.60
C VAL A 22 21.93 -0.28 14.34
N PRO A 23 22.90 -0.86 15.07
CA PRO A 23 23.19 -2.29 14.98
C PRO A 23 21.90 -3.12 15.10
N SER A 24 21.75 -4.16 14.28
CA SER A 24 20.53 -5.00 14.18
C SER A 24 20.01 -5.52 15.55
N ASP A 25 20.92 -5.68 16.49
CA ASP A 25 20.76 -6.11 17.87
C ASP A 25 20.07 -5.06 18.77
N VAL A 26 20.11 -3.78 18.41
CA VAL A 26 19.40 -2.70 19.10
C VAL A 26 17.99 -2.48 18.53
N LEU A 27 17.78 -2.75 17.23
CA LEU A 27 16.44 -2.74 16.60
C LEU A 27 15.50 -3.79 17.22
N ARG A 28 16.04 -4.95 17.66
CA ARG A 28 15.28 -5.99 18.37
C ARG A 28 14.68 -5.55 19.72
N LYS A 29 15.12 -4.44 20.31
CA LYS A 29 14.69 -3.98 21.65
C LYS A 29 13.59 -2.89 21.63
N GLY A 30 12.95 -2.63 20.48
CA GLY A 30 11.73 -1.81 20.41
C GLY A 30 11.89 -0.33 20.76
N ASN A 31 13.10 0.22 20.71
CA ASN A 31 13.39 1.62 21.07
C ASN A 31 13.93 2.48 19.89
N ALA A 32 13.85 1.99 18.65
CA ALA A 32 14.43 2.65 17.46
C ALA A 32 13.88 4.08 17.26
N ASP A 33 12.58 4.29 17.50
CA ASP A 33 11.91 5.57 17.25
C ASP A 33 12.43 6.71 18.16
N LYS A 34 12.87 6.39 19.38
CA LYS A 34 13.30 7.40 20.35
C LYS A 34 14.72 7.93 20.10
N TRP A 35 15.59 7.14 19.46
CA TRP A 35 16.98 7.53 19.19
C TRP A 35 17.12 8.32 17.88
N ALA A 36 16.28 8.04 16.90
CA ALA A 36 16.21 8.77 15.64
C ALA A 36 15.65 10.20 15.82
N GLU A 37 14.62 10.40 16.64
CA GLU A 37 13.93 11.70 16.70
C GLU A 37 14.75 12.84 17.34
N ALA A 38 15.65 12.57 18.29
CA ALA A 38 16.27 13.62 19.10
C ALA A 38 17.26 14.50 18.31
N PRO A 39 18.20 13.96 17.51
CA PRO A 39 19.10 14.77 16.68
C PRO A 39 18.35 15.54 15.58
N ARG A 40 17.37 14.91 14.94
CA ARG A 40 16.49 15.56 13.95
C ARG A 40 15.74 16.74 14.56
N ARG A 41 15.14 16.57 15.74
CA ARG A 41 14.45 17.67 16.45
C ARG A 41 15.41 18.79 16.84
N ALA A 42 16.65 18.48 17.23
CA ALA A 42 17.65 19.49 17.57
C ALA A 42 18.06 20.33 16.35
N PHE A 43 18.40 19.70 15.23
CA PHE A 43 18.72 20.39 13.99
C PHE A 43 17.52 21.21 13.48
N CYS A 44 16.33 20.60 13.39
CA CYS A 44 15.11 21.32 12.95
C CYS A 44 14.83 22.52 13.86
N LYS A 45 15.01 22.39 15.17
CA LYS A 45 14.78 23.47 16.13
C LYS A 45 15.80 24.58 15.96
N GLU A 46 17.08 24.25 15.75
CA GLU A 46 18.13 25.24 15.54
C GLU A 46 18.01 25.95 14.18
N PHE A 47 17.75 25.19 13.12
CA PHE A 47 17.49 25.71 11.78
C PHE A 47 16.28 26.64 11.78
N ASN A 48 15.16 26.20 12.35
CA ASN A 48 13.94 27.02 12.46
C ASN A 48 14.11 28.21 13.41
N ARG A 49 14.98 28.11 14.43
CA ARG A 49 15.34 29.24 15.30
C ARG A 49 16.15 30.28 14.53
N LYS A 50 17.12 29.84 13.72
CA LYS A 50 18.05 30.73 13.01
C LYS A 50 17.44 31.35 11.76
N PHE A 51 16.56 30.63 11.06
CA PHE A 51 16.01 31.06 9.77
C PHE A 51 14.48 31.26 9.75
N GLU A 52 13.82 31.26 10.92
CA GLU A 52 12.38 31.50 11.17
C GLU A 52 11.35 30.78 10.27
N ARG A 53 10.54 29.91 10.91
CA ARG A 53 9.29 29.27 10.42
C ARG A 53 9.25 28.90 8.93
N TYR A 54 10.06 27.93 8.53
CA TYR A 54 9.75 27.12 7.36
C TYR A 54 8.88 25.94 7.77
N ARG A 55 7.56 26.08 7.58
CA ARG A 55 6.56 25.10 8.03
C ARG A 55 6.54 23.79 7.24
N HIS A 56 7.33 23.66 6.17
CA HIS A 56 7.23 22.57 5.18
C HIS A 56 8.57 22.14 4.54
N ASP A 57 9.70 22.32 5.23
CA ASP A 57 11.02 21.81 4.78
C ASP A 57 11.47 22.24 3.37
N THR A 58 10.87 23.29 2.79
CA THR A 58 11.09 23.71 1.40
C THR A 58 11.46 25.19 1.31
N ILE A 59 12.60 25.50 0.67
CA ILE A 59 13.13 26.86 0.50
C ILE A 59 13.27 27.17 -1.01
N PRO A 60 12.67 28.26 -1.52
CA PRO A 60 12.85 28.66 -2.92
C PRO A 60 14.32 28.93 -3.25
N LEU A 61 14.80 28.52 -4.42
CA LEU A 61 16.19 28.77 -4.84
C LEU A 61 16.52 30.28 -4.93
N SER A 62 15.49 31.13 -5.08
CA SER A 62 15.60 32.59 -5.11
C SER A 62 15.63 33.24 -3.73
N ASP A 63 15.65 32.49 -2.62
CA ASP A 63 15.70 33.07 -1.27
C ASP A 63 17.03 33.82 -1.05
N ALA A 64 16.95 35.09 -0.64
CA ALA A 64 18.12 35.94 -0.45
C ALA A 64 19.03 35.47 0.71
N ARG A 65 18.54 34.59 1.59
CA ARG A 65 19.27 34.07 2.75
C ARG A 65 20.17 32.87 2.41
N TRP A 66 20.16 32.37 1.17
CA TRP A 66 20.99 31.24 0.77
C TRP A 66 22.48 31.39 1.15
N PRO A 67 23.15 32.54 0.94
CA PRO A 67 24.54 32.70 1.36
C PRO A 67 24.76 32.38 2.85
N GLU A 68 23.95 32.97 3.73
CA GLU A 68 24.03 32.74 5.19
C GLU A 68 23.69 31.29 5.57
N MET A 69 22.68 30.70 4.93
CA MET A 69 22.29 29.30 5.15
C MET A 69 23.42 28.35 4.76
N LEU A 70 24.05 28.57 3.60
CA LEU A 70 25.15 27.74 3.12
C LEU A 70 26.38 27.85 4.03
N ASP A 71 26.72 29.05 4.49
CA ASP A 71 27.82 29.26 5.43
C ASP A 71 27.58 28.50 6.74
N TRP A 72 26.34 28.51 7.23
CA TRP A 72 25.96 27.75 8.41
C TRP A 72 25.97 26.23 8.20
N ILE A 73 25.45 25.73 7.07
CA ILE A 73 25.49 24.30 6.71
C ILE A 73 26.95 23.83 6.58
N GLU A 74 27.81 24.63 5.95
CA GLU A 74 29.23 24.32 5.80
C GLU A 74 29.94 24.28 7.16
N ASP A 75 29.65 25.22 8.05
CA ASP A 75 30.18 25.24 9.41
C ASP A 75 29.74 23.99 10.22
N LEU A 76 28.48 23.59 10.14
CA LEU A 76 28.00 22.33 10.74
C LEU A 76 28.72 21.11 10.16
N THR A 77 28.95 21.11 8.85
CA THR A 77 29.67 20.02 8.16
C THR A 77 31.12 19.94 8.61
N LYS A 78 31.79 21.08 8.80
CA LYS A 78 33.16 21.15 9.35
C LYS A 78 33.22 20.69 10.81
N ARG A 79 32.19 20.97 11.61
CA ARG A 79 32.11 20.56 13.03
C ARG A 79 31.71 19.09 13.23
N GLY A 80 31.20 18.41 12.21
CA GLY A 80 30.70 17.04 12.32
C GLY A 80 29.36 16.92 13.08
N GLU A 81 28.65 18.03 13.28
CA GLU A 81 27.45 18.13 14.12
C GLU A 81 26.14 17.99 13.32
N GLY A 82 26.14 17.13 12.29
CA GLY A 82 24.99 16.97 11.39
C GLY A 82 25.05 17.85 10.13
N GLY A 83 26.24 17.94 9.52
CA GLY A 83 26.38 18.45 8.15
C GLY A 83 25.66 17.60 7.11
N VAL A 84 25.79 17.98 5.84
CA VAL A 84 25.27 17.22 4.70
C VAL A 84 26.09 15.94 4.51
N GLY A 85 25.85 14.98 5.41
CA GLY A 85 26.42 13.65 5.51
C GLY A 85 27.93 13.59 5.83
N ARG A 86 28.20 13.01 7.00
CA ARG A 86 29.32 12.09 7.25
C ARG A 86 28.89 11.12 8.34
N GLY A 87 28.63 9.88 7.97
CA GLY A 87 28.78 8.68 8.80
C GLY A 87 27.99 8.55 10.13
N SER A 88 27.05 9.43 10.46
CA SER A 88 26.37 9.45 11.77
C SER A 88 24.85 9.41 11.67
N GLY A 89 24.26 8.63 10.76
CA GLY A 89 22.81 8.36 10.70
C GLY A 89 21.85 9.57 10.57
N ASN A 90 22.41 10.79 10.51
CA ASN A 90 21.75 12.07 10.43
C ASN A 90 22.30 12.77 9.18
N GLY A 91 21.94 12.26 8.01
CA GLY A 91 22.24 12.93 6.75
C GLY A 91 21.15 13.96 6.45
N LEU A 92 21.55 15.20 6.17
CA LEU A 92 20.65 16.14 5.49
C LEU A 92 20.45 15.63 4.06
N GLY A 93 19.33 14.97 3.78
CA GLY A 93 18.91 14.70 2.43
C GLY A 93 18.49 16.01 1.78
N ILE A 94 19.22 16.46 0.77
CA ILE A 94 18.82 17.61 -0.02
C ILE A 94 18.14 17.09 -1.28
N TRP A 95 16.91 17.50 -1.47
CA TRP A 95 16.06 17.11 -2.59
C TRP A 95 15.75 18.38 -3.37
N TRP A 96 16.15 18.41 -4.64
CA TRP A 96 15.71 19.46 -5.53
C TRP A 96 14.43 19.05 -6.22
N MET A 97 13.47 19.97 -6.32
CA MET A 97 12.34 19.81 -7.23
C MET A 97 12.50 20.80 -8.37
N GLU A 98 12.79 20.28 -9.55
CA GLU A 98 12.69 21.01 -10.80
C GLU A 98 11.23 21.49 -11.00
N ALA A 99 11.05 22.79 -11.21
CA ALA A 99 9.78 23.40 -11.59
C ALA A 99 9.95 24.11 -12.93
N PRO A 100 8.98 24.05 -13.85
CA PRO A 100 7.58 23.78 -13.56
C PRO A 100 7.21 22.31 -13.74
N LYS A 101 6.42 21.79 -12.80
CA LYS A 101 5.58 20.62 -13.06
C LYS A 101 4.80 20.89 -14.36
N PRO A 102 4.67 19.93 -15.29
CA PRO A 102 3.82 20.14 -16.45
C PRO A 102 2.45 20.59 -15.96
N LYS A 103 1.87 21.59 -16.65
CA LYS A 103 0.55 22.09 -16.24
C LYS A 103 -0.47 20.97 -16.47
N PRO A 104 -1.53 20.87 -15.64
CA PRO A 104 -2.62 19.92 -15.91
C PRO A 104 -3.24 20.06 -17.31
N THR A 105 -3.12 21.23 -17.91
CA THR A 105 -3.59 21.56 -19.27
C THR A 105 -2.63 21.16 -20.40
N ASP A 106 -1.49 20.53 -20.08
CA ASP A 106 -0.55 20.07 -21.09
C ASP A 106 -1.12 18.85 -21.82
N ARG A 107 -1.53 19.06 -23.07
CA ARG A 107 -2.13 18.03 -23.93
C ARG A 107 -1.19 16.89 -24.28
N THR A 108 0.11 17.06 -24.06
CA THR A 108 1.12 16.03 -24.34
C THR A 108 1.51 15.24 -23.09
N ALA A 109 1.09 15.68 -21.91
CA ALA A 109 1.48 15.05 -20.66
C ALA A 109 0.72 13.75 -20.38
N TRP A 110 1.38 12.90 -19.58
CA TRP A 110 0.79 11.72 -18.96
C TRP A 110 0.63 11.95 -17.47
N PHE A 111 -0.39 11.33 -16.88
CA PHE A 111 -0.83 11.58 -15.53
C PHE A 111 -0.94 10.26 -14.79
N PRO A 112 -0.11 10.00 -13.76
CA PRO A 112 -0.31 8.86 -12.89
C PRO A 112 -1.63 9.02 -12.13
N LEU A 113 -2.44 7.97 -12.12
CA LEU A 113 -3.66 7.91 -11.34
C LEU A 113 -3.28 7.77 -9.87
N CYS A 114 -3.88 8.58 -9.03
CA CYS A 114 -3.76 8.51 -7.59
C CYS A 114 -5.00 7.83 -7.03
N THR A 115 -4.81 6.74 -6.30
CA THR A 115 -5.87 6.15 -5.48
C THR A 115 -6.20 7.05 -4.28
N GLY A 116 -5.33 7.99 -3.93
CA GLY A 116 -5.43 8.87 -2.75
C GLY A 116 -4.87 8.20 -1.49
N ARG A 117 -5.20 8.71 -0.29
CA ARG A 117 -4.89 8.04 1.00
C ARG A 117 -5.80 6.82 1.27
N ASN A 118 -6.24 6.17 0.21
CA ASN A 118 -7.47 5.39 0.22
C ASN A 118 -7.14 3.94 -0.08
N GLU A 119 -6.80 3.25 1.00
CA GLU A 119 -6.79 1.81 1.04
C GLU A 119 -8.20 1.35 1.37
N ILE A 120 -8.72 0.47 0.54
CA ILE A 120 -10.00 -0.18 0.79
C ILE A 120 -9.69 -1.61 1.18
N ARG A 121 -10.10 -1.96 2.40
CA ARG A 121 -10.08 -3.36 2.87
C ARG A 121 -11.29 -4.14 2.38
N SER A 122 -12.40 -3.45 2.10
CA SER A 122 -13.65 -4.04 1.63
C SER A 122 -14.56 -3.06 0.86
N PRO A 123 -15.38 -3.53 -0.10
CA PRO A 123 -16.15 -2.70 -1.03
C PRO A 123 -17.25 -1.89 -0.34
N ASN A 124 -17.83 -2.38 0.76
CA ASN A 124 -18.81 -1.63 1.56
C ASN A 124 -18.20 -0.59 2.52
N ARG A 125 -16.87 -0.55 2.62
CA ARG A 125 -16.12 0.59 3.17
C ARG A 125 -15.66 1.55 2.07
N SER A 126 -16.03 1.32 0.80
CA SER A 126 -15.77 2.27 -0.27
C SER A 126 -16.60 3.51 -0.05
N PRO A 127 -15.99 4.69 0.12
CA PRO A 127 -16.75 5.92 0.22
C PRO A 127 -17.55 6.08 -1.06
N ASN A 128 -18.85 6.42 -0.92
CA ASN A 128 -19.90 6.54 -1.95
C ASN A 128 -19.59 7.42 -3.20
N ALA A 129 -18.34 7.77 -3.45
CA ALA A 129 -17.88 8.58 -4.57
C ALA A 129 -16.49 8.16 -5.10
N ARG A 130 -16.04 6.91 -4.86
CA ARG A 130 -14.71 6.46 -5.27
C ARG A 130 -14.79 5.35 -6.31
N HIS A 131 -14.21 5.64 -7.47
CA HIS A 131 -14.30 4.79 -8.65
C HIS A 131 -12.99 4.08 -9.01
N PHE A 132 -11.89 4.43 -8.34
CA PHE A 132 -10.54 3.87 -8.54
C PHE A 132 -9.76 3.86 -7.22
N VAL A 133 -9.30 2.69 -6.76
CA VAL A 133 -8.82 2.47 -5.38
C VAL A 133 -7.70 1.43 -5.31
N ARG A 134 -7.03 1.37 -4.16
CA ARG A 134 -6.00 0.37 -3.83
C ARG A 134 -6.54 -0.58 -2.76
N ARG A 135 -6.45 -1.90 -2.99
CA ARG A 135 -6.72 -2.93 -1.97
C ARG A 135 -5.39 -3.40 -1.39
N GLU A 136 -5.22 -3.24 -0.07
CA GLU A 136 -4.20 -3.98 0.67
C GLU A 136 -4.60 -5.46 0.66
N PRO A 137 -3.71 -6.38 0.27
CA PRO A 137 -3.95 -7.79 0.55
C PRO A 137 -3.91 -8.01 2.08
N GLY A 138 -4.39 -9.17 2.55
CA GLY A 138 -4.27 -9.55 3.96
C GLY A 138 -2.81 -9.48 4.46
N ARG A 139 -2.60 -9.51 5.79
CA ARG A 139 -1.30 -9.21 6.43
C ARG A 139 -0.08 -9.99 5.89
N ASN A 140 -0.29 -11.10 5.19
CA ASN A 140 0.76 -11.98 4.67
C ASN A 140 0.90 -11.98 3.15
N THR A 141 0.02 -11.31 2.41
CA THR A 141 0.18 -11.08 0.99
C THR A 141 0.78 -9.68 0.81
N TRP A 142 2.04 -9.62 0.38
CA TRP A 142 2.59 -8.37 -0.14
C TRP A 142 1.79 -8.01 -1.42
N GLY A 143 1.85 -6.80 -1.99
CA GLY A 143 1.27 -6.56 -3.32
C GLY A 143 -0.14 -6.04 -3.39
N PHE A 144 -0.27 -4.72 -3.39
CA PHE A 144 -1.54 -4.04 -3.56
C PHE A 144 -2.19 -4.31 -4.92
N VAL A 145 -3.52 -4.45 -4.92
CA VAL A 145 -4.30 -4.60 -6.15
C VAL A 145 -5.01 -3.29 -6.45
N LEU A 146 -4.94 -2.83 -7.70
CA LEU A 146 -5.70 -1.68 -8.17
C LEU A 146 -7.09 -2.12 -8.60
N LEU A 147 -8.11 -1.43 -8.10
CA LEU A 147 -9.51 -1.75 -8.37
C LEU A 147 -10.22 -0.56 -9.02
N ALA A 148 -11.13 -0.86 -9.93
CA ALA A 148 -12.02 0.09 -10.59
C ALA A 148 -13.48 -0.33 -10.38
N SER A 149 -14.34 0.65 -10.12
CA SER A 149 -15.81 0.48 -10.06
C SER A 149 -16.43 0.29 -11.45
N ALA A 150 -17.72 -0.06 -11.46
CA ALA A 150 -18.51 -0.22 -12.69
C ALA A 150 -18.60 1.08 -13.47
N GLU A 151 -18.80 2.19 -12.77
CA GLU A 151 -18.90 3.51 -13.38
C GLU A 151 -17.57 3.91 -14.03
N PHE A 152 -16.44 3.60 -13.39
CA PHE A 152 -15.11 3.85 -13.99
C PHE A 152 -14.95 3.05 -15.29
N LYS A 153 -15.23 1.75 -15.24
CA LYS A 153 -15.11 0.88 -16.42
C LYS A 153 -16.05 1.36 -17.53
N ASN A 154 -17.29 1.69 -17.20
CA ASN A 154 -18.28 2.22 -18.16
C ASN A 154 -17.82 3.56 -18.76
N ALA A 155 -17.20 4.45 -17.98
CA ALA A 155 -16.65 5.70 -18.49
C ALA A 155 -15.52 5.45 -19.49
N VAL A 156 -14.62 4.49 -19.20
CA VAL A 156 -13.55 4.05 -20.10
C VAL A 156 -14.11 3.49 -21.41
N ASP A 157 -15.09 2.59 -21.31
CA ASP A 157 -15.72 1.94 -22.48
C ASP A 157 -16.50 2.95 -23.33
N THR A 158 -17.30 3.82 -22.70
CA THR A 158 -18.14 4.82 -23.39
C THR A 158 -17.30 5.86 -24.13
N ALA A 159 -16.17 6.28 -23.54
CA ALA A 159 -15.25 7.23 -24.16
C ALA A 159 -14.30 6.58 -25.19
N GLY A 160 -14.38 5.26 -25.39
CA GLY A 160 -13.52 4.50 -26.29
C GLY A 160 -12.05 4.66 -25.93
N LEU A 161 -11.72 4.59 -24.64
CA LEU A 161 -10.35 4.68 -24.14
C LEU A 161 -9.69 3.31 -24.12
N THR A 162 -8.39 3.26 -24.43
CA THR A 162 -7.64 2.02 -24.66
C THR A 162 -6.48 1.84 -23.67
N GLY A 163 -6.02 0.61 -23.49
CA GLY A 163 -4.80 0.31 -22.70
C GLY A 163 -5.03 -0.16 -21.26
N LEU A 164 -6.28 -0.31 -20.83
CA LEU A 164 -6.64 -0.99 -19.59
C LEU A 164 -7.24 -2.37 -19.88
N ALA A 165 -7.02 -3.29 -18.94
CA ALA A 165 -7.76 -4.54 -18.83
C ALA A 165 -8.46 -4.59 -17.48
N PHE A 166 -9.58 -5.30 -17.44
CA PHE A 166 -10.46 -5.42 -16.29
C PHE A 166 -10.79 -6.88 -16.06
N LEU A 167 -10.65 -7.33 -14.81
CA LEU A 167 -11.01 -8.67 -14.38
C LEU A 167 -12.01 -8.56 -13.23
N PRO A 168 -13.22 -9.12 -13.37
CA PRO A 168 -14.19 -9.09 -12.29
C PRO A 168 -13.59 -9.76 -11.05
N LEU A 169 -13.87 -9.15 -9.89
CA LEU A 169 -13.63 -9.81 -8.62
C LEU A 169 -14.72 -10.86 -8.39
N ALA A 170 -14.34 -12.00 -7.80
CA ALA A 170 -15.30 -13.09 -7.55
C ALA A 170 -16.22 -12.75 -6.38
N ASP A 171 -15.64 -12.06 -5.41
CA ASP A 171 -16.20 -11.59 -4.16
C ASP A 171 -16.91 -10.24 -4.33
N TRP A 172 -16.39 -9.30 -5.13
CA TRP A 172 -16.94 -7.92 -5.20
C TRP A 172 -17.75 -7.65 -6.49
N ASP A 173 -19.07 -7.82 -6.42
CA ASP A 173 -19.96 -7.44 -7.53
C ASP A 173 -19.84 -5.92 -7.82
N GLY A 174 -19.72 -5.55 -9.11
CA GLY A 174 -19.55 -4.16 -9.50
C GLY A 174 -18.14 -3.58 -9.27
N TRP A 175 -17.15 -4.44 -9.01
CA TRP A 175 -15.74 -4.06 -8.97
C TRP A 175 -14.87 -4.98 -9.85
N TRP A 176 -13.82 -4.37 -10.40
CA TRP A 176 -12.86 -5.05 -11.25
C TRP A 176 -11.46 -4.78 -10.72
N GLN A 177 -10.64 -5.81 -10.69
CA GLN A 177 -9.20 -5.61 -10.74
C GLN A 177 -8.85 -4.97 -12.08
N VAL A 178 -8.07 -3.90 -12.03
CA VAL A 178 -7.71 -3.10 -13.21
C VAL A 178 -6.19 -3.00 -13.32
N TRP A 179 -5.68 -3.13 -14.53
CA TRP A 179 -4.27 -2.93 -14.82
C TRP A 179 -4.07 -2.37 -16.23
N ALA A 180 -2.96 -1.68 -16.44
CA ALA A 180 -2.58 -1.26 -17.77
C ALA A 180 -1.86 -2.38 -18.54
N THR A 181 -2.13 -2.48 -19.84
CA THR A 181 -1.62 -3.56 -20.69
C THR A 181 -0.34 -3.20 -21.44
N LYS A 182 0.04 -1.91 -21.43
CA LYS A 182 1.22 -1.39 -22.10
C LYS A 182 2.12 -0.59 -21.15
N PRO A 183 3.45 -0.72 -21.26
CA PRO A 183 4.39 0.13 -20.56
C PRO A 183 4.36 1.56 -21.11
N LEU A 184 4.57 2.56 -20.26
CA LEU A 184 4.71 3.94 -20.70
C LEU A 184 6.01 4.18 -21.49
N GLY A 185 7.05 3.36 -21.24
CA GLY A 185 8.41 3.52 -21.76
C GLY A 185 9.42 3.70 -20.63
N ARG A 186 10.71 3.46 -20.90
CA ARG A 186 11.79 3.63 -19.92
C ARG A 186 12.01 5.10 -19.61
N GLY A 187 11.75 5.98 -20.58
CA GLY A 187 11.97 7.40 -20.41
C GLY A 187 13.45 7.77 -20.40
N LEU A 188 13.77 8.87 -19.71
CA LEU A 188 15.06 9.54 -19.77
C LEU A 188 15.63 9.75 -18.39
N ASP A 189 16.91 9.40 -18.19
CA ASP A 189 17.58 9.74 -16.94
C ASP A 189 17.73 11.25 -16.84
N HIS A 190 17.79 11.76 -15.62
CA HIS A 190 18.07 13.16 -15.33
C HIS A 190 19.34 13.62 -16.08
N PRO A 191 19.41 14.84 -16.66
CA PRO A 191 20.51 15.25 -17.54
C PRO A 191 21.90 15.23 -16.88
N LEU A 192 21.91 15.25 -15.54
CA LEU A 192 23.11 15.24 -14.71
C LEU A 192 23.58 13.83 -14.33
N VAL A 193 22.77 12.79 -14.57
CA VAL A 193 23.15 11.39 -14.33
C VAL A 193 24.21 10.98 -15.34
N ASP A 194 25.23 10.32 -14.85
CA ASP A 194 26.23 9.60 -15.60
C ASP A 194 25.79 8.13 -15.76
N PRO A 195 25.39 7.73 -16.98
CA PRO A 195 25.03 6.36 -17.31
C PRO A 195 26.01 5.31 -16.83
N GLU A 196 27.30 5.56 -17.02
CA GLU A 196 28.36 4.59 -16.80
C GLU A 196 28.60 4.40 -15.31
N LYS A 197 28.56 5.48 -14.53
CA LYS A 197 28.67 5.42 -13.06
C LYS A 197 27.48 4.70 -12.43
N LEU A 198 26.29 4.87 -12.99
CA LEU A 198 25.08 4.20 -12.53
C LEU A 198 25.19 2.67 -12.72
N VAL A 199 25.71 2.24 -13.88
CA VAL A 199 25.92 0.81 -14.20
C VAL A 199 27.09 0.21 -13.42
N ALA A 200 28.23 0.91 -13.32
CA ALA A 200 29.45 0.39 -12.71
C ALA A 200 29.37 0.18 -11.19
N ARG A 201 28.43 0.83 -10.50
CA ARG A 201 28.20 0.66 -9.05
C ARG A 201 27.10 -0.36 -8.70
N ALA A 202 26.57 -1.10 -9.67
CA ALA A 202 25.77 -2.28 -9.37
C ALA A 202 26.63 -3.27 -8.56
N ASP A 203 26.16 -3.69 -7.38
CA ASP A 203 26.90 -4.51 -6.44
C ASP A 203 27.31 -5.86 -7.09
N PRO A 204 28.62 -6.17 -7.21
CA PRO A 204 29.09 -7.43 -7.79
C PRO A 204 28.57 -8.67 -7.03
N ASP A 205 28.27 -8.54 -5.74
CA ASP A 205 27.85 -9.64 -4.87
C ASP A 205 26.31 -9.79 -4.83
N GLN A 206 25.57 -8.94 -5.55
CA GLN A 206 24.12 -9.06 -5.77
C GLN A 206 23.80 -9.35 -7.25
N PRO A 207 23.89 -10.62 -7.70
CA PRO A 207 23.70 -11.02 -9.10
C PRO A 207 22.25 -10.89 -9.64
N ILE A 208 21.34 -10.19 -8.96
CA ILE A 208 19.93 -10.01 -9.42
C ILE A 208 19.69 -8.67 -10.14
N LEU A 209 20.69 -7.80 -10.29
CA LEU A 209 20.47 -6.48 -10.88
C LEU A 209 21.20 -6.31 -12.21
N GLU A 210 20.67 -6.88 -13.29
CA GLU A 210 20.76 -6.16 -14.56
C GLU A 210 20.20 -4.74 -14.31
N PRO A 211 20.95 -3.64 -14.58
CA PRO A 211 20.43 -2.30 -14.38
C PRO A 211 19.48 -2.02 -15.54
N ARG A 212 18.25 -2.52 -15.46
CA ARG A 212 17.15 -2.04 -16.30
C ARG A 212 16.88 -0.60 -15.89
N ARG A 213 17.68 0.34 -16.42
CA ARG A 213 17.52 1.78 -16.21
C ARG A 213 16.13 2.20 -16.69
N ARG A 214 15.48 3.07 -15.91
CA ARG A 214 14.04 3.40 -16.04
C ARG A 214 13.80 4.90 -16.08
N GLY A 215 14.79 5.61 -16.60
CA GLY A 215 14.78 7.06 -16.67
C GLY A 215 14.82 7.63 -15.26
N GLU A 216 15.96 7.45 -14.60
CA GLU A 216 16.23 7.89 -13.25
C GLU A 216 15.94 9.39 -13.11
N PRO A 217 14.85 9.78 -12.42
CA PRO A 217 14.50 11.18 -12.28
C PRO A 217 15.45 11.91 -11.33
N CYS A 218 16.25 11.20 -10.52
CA CYS A 218 17.13 11.77 -9.51
C CYS A 218 18.63 11.58 -9.84
N ALA A 219 19.35 12.67 -10.04
CA ALA A 219 20.81 12.63 -10.09
C ALA A 219 21.41 12.67 -8.68
N TRP A 220 21.68 11.49 -8.11
CA TRP A 220 22.45 11.37 -6.87
C TRP A 220 23.88 11.86 -7.06
N ILE A 221 24.49 12.49 -6.05
CA ILE A 221 25.86 13.03 -6.15
C ILE A 221 26.85 11.99 -6.68
N ARG A 222 26.79 10.77 -6.15
CA ARG A 222 27.64 9.65 -6.60
C ARG A 222 27.50 9.26 -8.07
N TYR A 223 26.39 9.62 -8.71
CA TYR A 223 26.11 9.34 -10.12
C TYR A 223 26.17 10.61 -10.98
N LEU A 224 26.65 11.73 -10.44
CA LEU A 224 26.79 12.95 -11.24
C LEU A 224 27.91 12.81 -12.28
N ARG A 225 27.62 13.31 -13.48
CA ARG A 225 28.61 13.48 -14.54
C ARG A 225 29.69 14.47 -14.08
N GLU A 226 30.94 14.13 -14.33
CA GLU A 226 32.09 15.01 -14.04
C GLU A 226 32.14 16.24 -14.94
N ASP A 227 31.60 16.14 -16.16
CA ASP A 227 31.59 17.21 -17.13
C ASP A 227 30.40 18.17 -17.01
N ALA A 228 29.54 18.00 -15.99
CA ALA A 228 28.38 18.83 -15.75
C ALA A 228 28.73 20.12 -14.99
N GLN A 229 28.34 21.25 -15.57
CA GLN A 229 28.43 22.58 -14.98
C GLN A 229 27.03 23.03 -14.52
N ILE A 230 26.83 23.07 -13.21
CA ILE A 230 25.60 23.58 -12.59
C ILE A 230 25.68 25.11 -12.51
N THR A 231 24.78 25.82 -13.19
CA THR A 231 24.85 27.30 -13.24
C THR A 231 24.44 27.99 -11.95
N SER A 232 23.72 27.32 -11.05
CA SER A 232 23.34 27.88 -9.75
C SER A 232 24.48 27.74 -8.73
N PRO A 233 25.04 28.85 -8.22
CA PRO A 233 26.09 28.80 -7.21
C PRO A 233 25.63 28.11 -5.91
N THR A 234 24.36 28.29 -5.54
CA THR A 234 23.74 27.65 -4.37
C THR A 234 23.74 26.13 -4.51
N ILE A 235 23.27 25.61 -5.65
CA ILE A 235 23.20 24.17 -5.89
C ILE A 235 24.63 23.60 -5.99
N ALA A 236 25.53 24.27 -6.70
CA ALA A 236 26.92 23.85 -6.79
C ALA A 236 27.60 23.76 -5.41
N ARG A 237 27.40 24.74 -4.51
CA ARG A 237 27.90 24.67 -3.12
C ARG A 237 27.28 23.50 -2.36
N LEU A 238 25.98 23.27 -2.47
CA LEU A 238 25.32 22.15 -1.79
C LEU A 238 25.77 20.79 -2.30
N VAL A 239 26.00 20.63 -3.61
CA VAL A 239 26.62 19.41 -4.15
C VAL A 239 28.02 19.22 -3.56
N ALA A 240 28.83 20.27 -3.48
CA ALA A 240 30.17 20.18 -2.91
C ALA A 240 30.19 19.84 -1.41
N LEU A 241 29.15 20.25 -0.67
CA LEU A 241 28.99 19.96 0.75
C LEU A 241 28.36 18.58 1.01
N GLY A 242 27.69 18.00 0.00
CA GLY A 242 26.83 16.84 0.17
C GLY A 242 27.54 15.50 0.15
N ASP A 243 27.02 14.58 0.96
CA ASP A 243 27.41 13.17 0.99
C ASP A 243 26.92 12.43 -0.26
N ASP A 244 27.79 11.55 -0.76
CA ASP A 244 27.61 10.84 -2.01
C ASP A 244 26.44 9.85 -1.97
N GLN A 245 26.00 9.41 -0.78
CA GLN A 245 24.91 8.47 -0.59
C GLN A 245 23.53 9.11 -0.49
N TRP A 246 23.42 10.33 0.04
CA TRP A 246 22.13 10.88 0.49
C TRP A 246 21.69 12.17 -0.19
N CYS A 247 22.57 12.83 -0.95
CA CYS A 247 22.25 14.08 -1.64
C CYS A 247 21.92 13.83 -3.12
N ARG A 248 20.86 14.46 -3.64
CA ARG A 248 20.39 14.24 -5.02
C ARG A 248 19.64 15.41 -5.64
N ILE A 249 19.68 15.47 -6.97
CA ILE A 249 18.98 16.45 -7.80
C ILE A 249 17.77 15.77 -8.41
N ALA A 250 16.56 16.01 -7.90
CA ALA A 250 15.36 15.39 -8.46
C ALA A 250 14.72 16.30 -9.55
N GLY A 251 14.45 15.68 -10.68
CA GLY A 251 13.67 16.23 -11.78
C GLY A 251 12.29 15.55 -11.86
N PRO A 252 11.42 15.97 -12.80
CA PRO A 252 10.25 15.20 -13.14
C PRO A 252 10.67 13.88 -13.79
N HIS A 253 9.80 12.88 -13.76
CA HIS A 253 9.93 11.76 -14.70
C HIS A 253 9.73 12.27 -16.12
N ARG A 254 10.58 11.82 -17.04
CA ARG A 254 10.63 12.29 -18.42
C ARG A 254 10.53 11.12 -19.37
N VAL A 255 9.64 11.22 -20.35
CA VAL A 255 9.44 10.20 -21.39
C VAL A 255 9.53 10.82 -22.76
N VAL A 256 10.05 10.07 -23.73
CA VAL A 256 10.16 10.55 -25.11
C VAL A 256 8.87 10.29 -25.84
N ARG A 257 8.35 11.32 -26.50
CA ARG A 257 7.05 11.25 -27.18
C ARG A 257 6.96 10.11 -28.19
N GLU A 258 8.03 9.86 -28.94
CA GLU A 258 8.06 8.84 -30.00
C GLU A 258 7.95 7.40 -29.47
N HIS A 259 8.28 7.18 -28.20
CA HIS A 259 8.29 5.87 -27.55
C HIS A 259 7.06 5.62 -26.67
N LEU A 260 6.16 6.60 -26.59
CA LEU A 260 4.89 6.43 -25.88
C LEU A 260 4.01 5.39 -26.58
N PRO A 261 3.27 4.58 -25.81
CA PRO A 261 2.33 3.62 -26.39
C PRO A 261 1.19 4.34 -27.10
N GLN A 262 0.68 3.74 -28.18
CA GLN A 262 -0.52 4.19 -28.88
C GLN A 262 -1.79 3.74 -28.13
N THR A 263 -1.87 4.07 -26.84
CA THR A 263 -2.99 3.77 -25.94
C THR A 263 -3.30 4.98 -25.07
N ASP A 264 -4.47 4.97 -24.43
CA ASP A 264 -4.87 6.04 -23.52
C ASP A 264 -4.38 5.83 -22.08
N PHE A 265 -4.15 4.57 -21.71
CA PHE A 265 -3.58 4.16 -20.44
C PHE A 265 -2.32 3.30 -20.64
N ALA A 266 -1.38 3.43 -19.69
CA ALA A 266 -0.12 2.71 -19.64
C ALA A 266 0.34 2.56 -18.19
N TYR A 267 1.25 1.65 -17.88
CA TYR A 267 1.84 1.59 -16.53
C TYR A 267 3.22 2.24 -16.47
N SER A 268 3.54 2.82 -15.30
CA SER A 268 4.87 3.29 -14.92
C SER A 268 5.37 2.55 -13.68
N GLN A 269 6.59 2.87 -13.23
CA GLN A 269 7.22 2.28 -12.06
C GLN A 269 7.33 0.74 -12.10
N TRP A 270 7.92 0.18 -13.14
CA TRP A 270 8.28 -1.25 -13.06
C TRP A 270 9.46 -1.42 -12.08
N THR A 271 9.46 -2.37 -11.12
CA THR A 271 10.54 -2.66 -10.11
C THR A 271 11.50 -3.76 -10.58
N TYR A 272 12.69 -3.90 -9.95
CA TYR A 272 13.76 -4.86 -10.35
C TYR A 272 13.33 -6.32 -10.23
N GLU A 273 12.22 -6.53 -9.55
CA GLU A 273 11.69 -7.82 -9.17
C GLU A 273 10.71 -8.36 -10.23
N GLU A 274 10.72 -7.85 -11.45
CA GLU A 274 9.69 -8.14 -12.46
C GLU A 274 10.07 -9.20 -13.51
N ASP A 275 11.24 -9.81 -13.40
CA ASP A 275 11.54 -11.09 -14.07
C ASP A 275 11.09 -12.30 -13.25
N HIS A 276 10.45 -12.04 -12.12
CA HIS A 276 9.86 -13.08 -11.31
C HIS A 276 8.59 -13.65 -11.97
N PRO A 277 8.24 -14.91 -11.66
CA PRO A 277 7.11 -15.61 -12.26
C PRO A 277 5.75 -14.91 -12.03
N PRO A 278 4.69 -15.32 -12.74
CA PRO A 278 3.37 -14.64 -12.73
C PRO A 278 2.67 -14.48 -11.39
N ASP A 279 2.92 -15.41 -10.48
CA ASP A 279 2.55 -15.41 -9.07
C ASP A 279 3.28 -14.33 -8.27
N TRP A 280 4.44 -13.87 -8.74
CA TRP A 280 5.28 -12.99 -7.96
C TRP A 280 4.66 -11.62 -7.71
N VAL A 281 4.66 -11.30 -6.43
CA VAL A 281 3.81 -10.29 -5.82
C VAL A 281 4.09 -8.86 -6.27
N GLY A 282 5.34 -8.51 -6.56
CA GLY A 282 5.67 -7.15 -6.97
C GLY A 282 5.29 -6.82 -8.41
N ARG A 283 4.94 -7.83 -9.26
CA ARG A 283 4.31 -7.56 -10.56
C ARG A 283 3.04 -6.72 -10.40
N ARG A 284 2.38 -6.78 -9.24
CA ARG A 284 1.13 -6.08 -8.92
C ARG A 284 1.31 -4.60 -8.50
N PHE A 285 2.52 -4.11 -8.27
CA PHE A 285 2.79 -2.76 -7.72
C PHE A 285 2.84 -1.64 -8.77
N ARG A 286 2.29 -1.84 -9.95
CA ARG A 286 2.46 -0.90 -11.05
C ARG A 286 1.45 0.23 -11.02
N ASP A 287 1.95 1.46 -11.11
CA ASP A 287 1.11 2.64 -11.23
C ASP A 287 0.47 2.71 -12.61
N ILE A 288 -0.83 2.98 -12.67
CA ILE A 288 -1.53 3.28 -13.92
C ILE A 288 -1.37 4.77 -14.22
N CYS A 289 -0.93 5.09 -15.43
CA CYS A 289 -0.86 6.42 -16.00
C CYS A 289 -1.87 6.56 -17.14
N CYS A 290 -2.35 7.77 -17.39
CA CYS A 290 -3.25 8.08 -18.50
C CYS A 290 -2.80 9.33 -19.26
N ASN A 291 -3.13 9.41 -20.54
CA ASN A 291 -2.87 10.60 -21.33
C ASN A 291 -3.90 11.72 -21.01
N HIS A 292 -3.68 12.92 -21.55
CA HIS A 292 -4.61 14.05 -21.35
C HIS A 292 -6.05 13.74 -21.80
N ARG A 293 -6.26 12.98 -22.88
CA ARG A 293 -7.61 12.63 -23.37
C ARG A 293 -8.36 11.78 -22.36
N ALA A 294 -7.75 10.71 -21.85
CA ALA A 294 -8.34 9.86 -20.83
C ALA A 294 -8.61 10.63 -19.53
N ARG A 295 -7.67 11.49 -19.11
CA ARG A 295 -7.85 12.35 -17.93
C ARG A 295 -9.11 13.20 -18.03
N GLU A 296 -9.30 13.92 -19.14
CA GLU A 296 -10.48 14.76 -19.33
C GLU A 296 -11.76 13.93 -19.40
N ALA A 297 -11.76 12.82 -20.14
CA ALA A 297 -12.93 11.94 -20.25
C ALA A 297 -13.38 11.37 -18.89
N LEU A 298 -12.45 10.98 -18.02
CA LEU A 298 -12.75 10.49 -16.68
C LEU A 298 -13.25 11.60 -15.73
N ILE A 299 -12.78 12.84 -15.92
CA ILE A 299 -13.26 14.01 -15.16
C ILE A 299 -14.67 14.39 -15.61
N ASP A 300 -14.90 14.46 -16.92
CA ASP A 300 -16.19 14.81 -17.52
C ASP A 300 -17.27 13.78 -17.18
N ALA A 301 -16.91 12.50 -17.10
CA ALA A 301 -17.79 11.44 -16.65
C ALA A 301 -18.08 11.47 -15.13
N GLY A 302 -17.42 12.35 -14.36
CA GLY A 302 -17.60 12.48 -12.91
C GLY A 302 -16.97 11.36 -12.08
N VAL A 303 -16.27 10.40 -12.70
CA VAL A 303 -15.67 9.25 -12.01
C VAL A 303 -14.32 9.58 -11.36
N MET A 304 -13.64 10.64 -11.83
CA MET A 304 -12.38 11.11 -11.27
C MET A 304 -12.39 12.63 -11.06
N LYS A 305 -11.66 13.11 -10.06
CA LYS A 305 -11.44 14.55 -9.82
C LYS A 305 -10.05 14.95 -10.32
N PRO A 306 -9.80 16.23 -10.64
CA PRO A 306 -8.46 16.69 -10.98
C PRO A 306 -7.37 16.32 -9.95
N SER A 307 -7.73 16.24 -8.66
CA SER A 307 -6.85 15.83 -7.57
C SER A 307 -6.51 14.33 -7.55
N HIS A 308 -7.20 13.50 -8.31
CA HIS A 308 -6.91 12.07 -8.46
C HIS A 308 -5.82 11.80 -9.49
N PHE A 309 -5.17 12.84 -10.03
CA PHE A 309 -4.06 12.73 -10.96
C PHE A 309 -2.85 13.37 -10.29
N THR A 310 -1.76 12.60 -10.15
CA THR A 310 -0.54 13.11 -9.51
C THR A 310 0.24 14.04 -10.44
N THR A 311 1.47 14.39 -10.07
CA THR A 311 2.32 15.28 -10.86
C THR A 311 2.50 14.70 -12.26
N PRO A 312 2.25 15.47 -13.34
CA PRO A 312 2.31 14.90 -14.67
C PRO A 312 3.74 14.51 -15.04
N ILE A 313 3.85 13.42 -15.80
CA ILE A 313 5.09 12.95 -16.42
C ILE A 313 5.36 13.85 -17.62
N LEU A 314 6.56 14.43 -17.66
CA LEU A 314 6.96 15.35 -18.72
C LEU A 314 7.23 14.56 -20.00
N THR A 315 6.46 14.85 -21.04
CA THR A 315 6.69 14.27 -22.36
C THR A 315 7.56 15.21 -23.17
N ILE A 316 8.74 14.75 -23.58
CA ILE A 316 9.68 15.56 -24.34
C ILE A 316 9.52 15.22 -25.84
N PRO A 317 9.35 16.23 -26.72
CA PRO A 317 9.15 16.02 -28.15
C PRO A 317 10.41 15.49 -28.85
N GLU A 318 11.58 16.04 -28.51
CA GLU A 318 12.88 15.65 -29.02
C GLU A 318 13.86 15.62 -27.85
N THR A 319 14.69 14.59 -27.78
CA THR A 319 15.67 14.47 -26.70
C THR A 319 16.78 15.49 -26.89
N ASP A 320 17.21 16.14 -25.80
CA ASP A 320 18.45 16.92 -25.84
C ASP A 320 19.56 16.04 -26.43
N ALA A 321 20.41 16.60 -27.30
CA ALA A 321 21.38 15.86 -28.10
C ALA A 321 22.25 14.88 -27.30
N ASP A 322 22.42 15.14 -26.00
CA ASP A 322 23.27 14.35 -25.12
C ASP A 322 22.51 13.64 -23.97
N THR A 323 21.17 13.60 -23.96
CA THR A 323 20.40 12.82 -22.99
C THR A 323 20.18 11.42 -23.54
N GLU A 324 20.55 10.38 -22.78
CA GLU A 324 20.40 9.00 -23.22
C GLU A 324 18.93 8.59 -23.27
N VAL A 325 18.49 8.12 -24.44
CA VAL A 325 17.16 7.54 -24.62
C VAL A 325 17.23 6.05 -24.35
N LEU A 326 16.79 5.66 -23.16
CA LEU A 326 16.89 4.27 -22.71
C LEU A 326 16.01 3.32 -23.53
N ASP A 327 14.96 3.85 -24.15
CA ASP A 327 14.11 3.11 -25.09
C ASP A 327 14.85 2.75 -26.40
N ARG A 328 15.93 3.45 -26.75
CA ARG A 328 16.77 3.17 -27.93
C ARG A 328 17.99 2.31 -27.62
N THR A 329 18.65 2.55 -26.49
CA THR A 329 19.98 1.99 -26.20
C THR A 329 19.94 0.65 -25.45
N ILE A 330 18.90 0.41 -24.67
CA ILE A 330 18.81 -0.78 -23.82
C ILE A 330 18.05 -1.90 -24.55
N LYS A 331 18.68 -3.05 -24.77
CA LYS A 331 18.11 -4.16 -25.56
C LYS A 331 17.13 -5.06 -24.81
N HIS A 332 16.94 -4.86 -23.51
CA HIS A 332 16.03 -5.71 -22.72
C HIS A 332 14.57 -5.53 -23.20
N PRO A 333 13.70 -6.55 -23.06
CA PRO A 333 12.27 -6.36 -23.29
C PRO A 333 11.68 -5.40 -22.23
N LEU A 334 10.62 -4.69 -22.60
CA LEU A 334 9.78 -4.03 -21.61
C LEU A 334 9.00 -5.12 -20.85
N PRO A 335 8.73 -4.94 -19.55
CA PRO A 335 8.08 -5.98 -18.76
C PRO A 335 6.68 -6.29 -19.30
N LEU A 336 6.20 -7.52 -19.14
CA LEU A 336 4.82 -7.90 -19.50
C LEU A 336 3.83 -7.30 -18.51
N PRO A 337 2.57 -7.03 -18.87
CA PRO A 337 1.52 -6.60 -17.94
C PRO A 337 1.39 -7.51 -16.70
N VAL A 338 0.68 -7.04 -15.66
CA VAL A 338 0.43 -7.81 -14.43
C VAL A 338 -0.07 -9.22 -14.77
N PHE A 339 -1.02 -9.32 -15.69
CA PHE A 339 -1.44 -10.56 -16.33
C PHE A 339 -1.18 -10.51 -17.84
N THR A 340 -0.63 -11.58 -18.40
CA THR A 340 -0.77 -11.89 -19.82
C THR A 340 -2.25 -12.17 -20.15
N ALA A 341 -2.59 -12.21 -21.44
CA ALA A 341 -3.96 -12.51 -21.86
C ALA A 341 -4.37 -13.94 -21.42
N GLU A 342 -3.43 -14.88 -21.51
CA GLU A 342 -3.61 -16.27 -21.10
C GLU A 342 -3.77 -16.39 -19.58
N GLU A 343 -2.93 -15.70 -18.80
CA GLU A 343 -3.00 -15.68 -17.33
C GLU A 343 -4.33 -15.07 -16.86
N ALA A 344 -4.78 -13.96 -17.46
CA ALA A 344 -6.05 -13.34 -17.12
C ALA A 344 -7.25 -14.27 -17.41
N ALA A 345 -7.20 -15.04 -18.50
CA ALA A 345 -8.23 -16.01 -18.83
C ALA A 345 -8.26 -17.19 -17.86
N ALA A 346 -7.08 -17.70 -17.46
CA ALA A 346 -6.97 -18.76 -16.46
C ALA A 346 -7.51 -18.32 -15.11
N GLU A 347 -7.16 -17.11 -14.66
CA GLU A 347 -7.64 -16.54 -13.41
C GLU A 347 -9.16 -16.28 -13.43
N ALA A 348 -9.69 -15.77 -14.55
CA ALA A 348 -11.14 -15.61 -14.72
C ALA A 348 -11.88 -16.94 -14.54
N LYS A 349 -11.31 -18.04 -15.06
CA LYS A 349 -11.86 -19.38 -14.92
C LYS A 349 -11.79 -19.87 -13.48
N ARG A 350 -10.66 -19.67 -12.79
CA ARG A 350 -10.47 -20.04 -11.37
C ARG A 350 -11.46 -19.31 -10.46
N ARG A 351 -11.63 -18.00 -10.66
CA ARG A 351 -12.63 -17.17 -9.94
C ARG A 351 -14.06 -17.64 -10.15
N ALA A 352 -14.39 -18.03 -11.38
CA ALA A 352 -15.71 -18.58 -11.67
C ALA A 352 -15.97 -19.91 -10.95
N SER A 353 -14.95 -20.75 -10.75
CA SER A 353 -15.12 -22.01 -9.99
C SER A 353 -15.29 -21.80 -8.49
N ILE A 354 -14.62 -20.81 -7.88
CA ILE A 354 -14.72 -20.53 -6.44
C ILE A 354 -16.14 -20.09 -6.06
N ARG A 355 -16.80 -19.26 -6.87
CA ARG A 355 -18.20 -18.84 -6.65
C ARG A 355 -19.20 -20.00 -6.61
N SER A 356 -18.79 -21.20 -7.04
CA SER A 356 -19.61 -22.41 -7.08
C SER A 356 -19.23 -23.48 -6.05
N ALA A 357 -18.24 -23.23 -5.19
CA ALA A 357 -17.78 -24.20 -4.20
C ALA A 357 -18.86 -24.44 -3.11
N PRO A 358 -19.17 -25.70 -2.77
CA PRO A 358 -20.19 -26.03 -1.78
C PRO A 358 -19.70 -25.73 -0.35
N THR A 359 -20.57 -25.13 0.47
CA THR A 359 -20.34 -24.90 1.89
C THR A 359 -20.09 -26.24 2.64
N PRO A 360 -19.13 -26.32 3.57
CA PRO A 360 -18.86 -27.54 4.32
C PRO A 360 -20.09 -28.09 5.05
N LYS A 361 -20.23 -29.42 5.09
CA LYS A 361 -21.32 -30.09 5.83
C LYS A 361 -21.08 -30.01 7.34
N ARG A 362 -22.04 -29.47 8.08
CA ARG A 362 -22.04 -29.35 9.54
C ARG A 362 -21.91 -30.72 10.24
N THR A 363 -20.89 -30.89 11.08
CA THR A 363 -20.81 -31.98 12.05
C THR A 363 -21.76 -31.74 13.24
N THR A 364 -22.19 -32.81 13.93
CA THR A 364 -23.10 -32.69 15.08
C THR A 364 -22.32 -32.17 16.31
N PRO A 365 -22.66 -31.00 16.87
CA PRO A 365 -21.87 -30.36 17.91
C PRO A 365 -22.08 -31.02 19.30
N PRO A 366 -21.14 -30.85 20.25
CA PRO A 366 -21.34 -31.22 21.64
C PRO A 366 -22.48 -30.42 22.29
N LYS A 367 -23.25 -31.10 23.17
CA LYS A 367 -24.57 -30.63 23.67
C LYS A 367 -24.54 -29.43 24.65
N SER A 368 -23.37 -28.90 25.04
CA SER A 368 -23.27 -27.72 25.92
C SER A 368 -21.89 -27.06 25.90
N ALA A 369 -21.82 -25.78 26.27
CA ALA A 369 -20.58 -25.01 26.42
C ALA A 369 -19.60 -25.65 27.43
N ALA A 370 -20.11 -26.24 28.52
CA ALA A 370 -19.27 -26.92 29.51
C ALA A 370 -18.62 -28.20 28.94
N ALA A 371 -19.37 -29.00 28.16
CA ALA A 371 -18.83 -30.19 27.51
C ALA A 371 -17.80 -29.81 26.44
N LEU A 372 -18.05 -28.73 25.70
CA LEU A 372 -17.11 -28.20 24.73
C LEU A 372 -15.84 -27.66 25.39
N LEU A 373 -15.95 -26.92 26.50
CA LEU A 373 -14.81 -26.45 27.28
C LEU A 373 -13.95 -27.60 27.81
N ALA A 374 -14.56 -28.69 28.29
CA ALA A 374 -13.84 -29.88 28.72
C ALA A 374 -13.06 -30.52 27.55
N THR A 375 -13.69 -30.60 26.37
CA THR A 375 -13.05 -31.10 25.14
C THR A 375 -11.87 -30.22 24.71
N LEU A 376 -12.04 -28.90 24.75
CA LEU A 376 -11.02 -27.91 24.41
C LEU A 376 -9.83 -27.97 25.36
N ASN A 377 -10.06 -28.04 26.67
CA ASN A 377 -8.97 -28.16 27.64
C ASN A 377 -8.24 -29.49 27.50
N ALA A 378 -8.93 -30.61 27.29
CA ALA A 378 -8.29 -31.90 27.04
C ALA A 378 -7.35 -31.83 25.81
N ARG A 379 -7.81 -31.22 24.70
CA ARG A 379 -6.97 -31.00 23.51
C ARG A 379 -5.75 -30.11 23.78
N ILE A 380 -5.89 -29.08 24.61
CA ILE A 380 -4.77 -28.22 25.03
C ILE A 380 -3.77 -29.01 25.87
N ASP A 381 -4.27 -29.82 26.83
CA ASP A 381 -3.47 -30.62 27.75
C ASP A 381 -2.74 -31.77 27.05
N ASP A 382 -3.32 -32.33 25.97
CA ASP A 382 -2.73 -33.39 25.12
C ASP A 382 -1.55 -32.91 24.26
N GLY A 383 -1.24 -31.60 24.30
CA GLY A 383 0.12 -31.13 24.05
C GLY A 383 0.33 -30.33 22.77
N TYR A 384 -0.58 -30.30 21.79
CA TYR A 384 -0.55 -29.32 20.67
C TYR A 384 -1.91 -29.26 19.93
N PRO A 385 -2.85 -28.40 20.32
CA PRO A 385 -3.93 -28.01 19.40
C PRO A 385 -3.35 -27.18 18.24
N PRO A 386 -3.93 -27.23 17.03
CA PRO A 386 -3.48 -26.42 15.88
C PRO A 386 -3.54 -24.90 16.09
N TRP A 387 -4.13 -24.42 17.19
CA TRP A 387 -4.27 -23.00 17.50
C TRP A 387 -3.70 -22.65 18.87
N THR A 388 -3.38 -21.36 19.04
CA THR A 388 -3.01 -20.80 20.35
C THR A 388 -4.26 -20.24 21.05
N PRO A 389 -4.58 -20.67 22.29
CA PRO A 389 -5.70 -20.15 23.07
C PRO A 389 -5.60 -18.65 23.37
N LEU A 390 -6.73 -17.92 23.35
CA LEU A 390 -6.75 -16.48 23.65
C LEU A 390 -6.08 -16.11 24.97
N ARG A 391 -6.22 -16.94 26.02
CA ARG A 391 -5.57 -16.69 27.33
C ARG A 391 -4.05 -16.54 27.26
N ASP A 392 -3.43 -17.12 26.24
CA ASP A 392 -1.98 -17.08 26.03
C ASP A 392 -1.56 -15.85 25.19
N HIS A 393 -2.52 -15.13 24.59
CA HIS A 393 -2.31 -13.87 23.87
C HIS A 393 -2.50 -12.63 24.76
N GLY A 394 -1.58 -12.40 25.70
CA GLY A 394 -1.75 -11.44 26.80
C GLY A 394 -2.31 -10.04 26.44
N ARG A 395 -1.92 -9.43 25.30
CA ARG A 395 -2.47 -8.13 24.87
C ARG A 395 -3.89 -8.23 24.32
N GLN A 396 -4.17 -9.23 23.48
CA GLN A 396 -5.51 -9.44 22.90
C GLN A 396 -6.49 -9.91 23.97
N HIS A 397 -6.09 -10.84 24.84
CA HIS A 397 -6.87 -11.30 25.98
C HIS A 397 -7.35 -10.14 26.86
N LYS A 398 -6.42 -9.27 27.25
CA LYS A 398 -6.74 -8.08 28.07
C LYS A 398 -7.67 -7.11 27.35
N LYS A 399 -7.51 -6.92 26.04
CA LYS A 399 -8.42 -6.05 25.26
C LYS A 399 -9.81 -6.65 25.12
N PHE A 400 -9.90 -7.95 24.86
CA PHE A 400 -11.16 -8.65 24.67
C PHE A 400 -11.99 -8.65 25.96
N ARG A 401 -11.41 -9.15 27.07
CA ARG A 401 -12.06 -9.15 28.39
C ARG A 401 -12.28 -7.75 28.96
N GLY A 402 -11.40 -6.80 28.62
CA GLY A 402 -11.50 -5.41 29.05
C GLY A 402 -12.55 -4.59 28.29
N SER A 403 -13.19 -5.15 27.25
CA SER A 403 -14.26 -4.45 26.55
C SER A 403 -15.46 -4.24 27.48
N ARG A 404 -16.04 -3.03 27.45
CA ARG A 404 -17.29 -2.73 28.16
C ARG A 404 -18.47 -3.61 27.72
N PHE A 405 -18.37 -4.22 26.54
CA PHE A 405 -19.41 -5.09 25.97
C PHE A 405 -19.22 -6.56 26.32
N PHE A 406 -18.09 -6.94 26.95
CA PHE A 406 -17.83 -8.31 27.37
C PHE A 406 -18.90 -8.82 28.36
N VAL A 407 -19.39 -7.94 29.23
CA VAL A 407 -20.46 -8.26 30.20
C VAL A 407 -21.79 -8.61 29.52
N SER A 408 -22.00 -8.12 28.30
CA SER A 408 -23.21 -8.32 27.50
C SER A 408 -23.15 -9.55 26.59
N LEU A 409 -22.02 -10.28 26.56
CA LEU A 409 -21.93 -11.56 25.86
C LEU A 409 -22.74 -12.65 26.58
N PRO A 410 -23.21 -13.70 25.88
CA PRO A 410 -23.83 -14.85 26.53
C PRO A 410 -22.84 -15.60 27.41
N ASP A 411 -23.33 -16.22 28.48
CA ASP A 411 -22.50 -16.97 29.44
C ASP A 411 -21.72 -18.11 28.76
N ALA A 412 -22.34 -18.78 27.78
CA ALA A 412 -21.66 -19.78 26.95
C ALA A 412 -20.38 -19.24 26.29
N LEU A 413 -20.43 -18.05 25.68
CA LEU A 413 -19.27 -17.45 25.02
C LEU A 413 -18.24 -16.97 26.02
N LYS A 414 -18.67 -16.36 27.14
CA LYS A 414 -17.77 -15.95 28.23
C LYS A 414 -16.98 -17.13 28.80
N GLN A 415 -17.64 -18.28 28.96
CA GLN A 415 -17.03 -19.52 29.46
C GLN A 415 -15.97 -20.07 28.50
N LEU A 416 -16.21 -19.98 27.18
CA LEU A 416 -15.32 -20.52 26.15
C LEU A 416 -14.20 -19.55 25.75
N THR A 417 -14.36 -18.24 26.00
CA THR A 417 -13.48 -17.17 25.51
C THR A 417 -11.98 -17.46 25.71
N ASP A 418 -11.58 -17.99 26.86
CA ASP A 418 -10.15 -18.19 27.19
C ASP A 418 -9.46 -19.27 26.33
N VAL A 419 -10.24 -20.20 25.78
CA VAL A 419 -9.74 -21.34 24.99
C VAL A 419 -10.00 -21.19 23.49
N LEU A 420 -10.65 -20.10 23.07
CA LEU A 420 -10.91 -19.84 21.67
C LEU A 420 -9.62 -19.55 20.89
N PRO A 421 -9.54 -19.96 19.61
CA PRO A 421 -8.50 -19.49 18.71
C PRO A 421 -8.62 -17.98 18.52
N VAL A 422 -7.50 -17.28 18.62
CA VAL A 422 -7.44 -15.83 18.33
C VAL A 422 -7.62 -15.55 16.85
N GLU A 423 -7.08 -16.44 16.03
CA GLU A 423 -7.08 -16.38 14.59
C GLU A 423 -7.26 -17.79 14.04
N LEU A 424 -8.08 -17.94 13.01
CA LEU A 424 -8.20 -19.15 12.20
C LEU A 424 -8.16 -18.73 10.74
N GLU A 425 -7.34 -19.41 9.95
CA GLU A 425 -7.22 -19.18 8.52
C GLU A 425 -7.10 -20.55 7.83
N VAL A 426 -8.10 -20.92 7.03
CA VAL A 426 -8.06 -22.10 6.17
C VAL A 426 -7.73 -21.64 4.77
N ARG A 427 -6.57 -22.06 4.26
CA ARG A 427 -6.20 -21.87 2.86
C ARG A 427 -6.45 -23.15 2.08
N GLY A 428 -6.75 -23.01 0.79
CA GLY A 428 -6.75 -24.15 -0.13
C GLY A 428 -5.34 -24.69 -0.36
N ASP A 429 -5.21 -25.70 -1.23
CA ASP A 429 -3.92 -26.34 -1.59
C ASP A 429 -2.89 -25.36 -2.18
N ASP A 430 -3.31 -24.15 -2.56
CA ASP A 430 -2.49 -23.11 -3.15
C ASP A 430 -2.39 -21.91 -2.16
N GLU A 431 -1.17 -21.65 -1.68
CA GLU A 431 -0.88 -20.65 -0.64
C GLU A 431 -1.24 -19.21 -1.06
N ASP A 432 -1.44 -18.97 -2.36
CA ASP A 432 -1.81 -17.68 -2.96
C ASP A 432 -3.33 -17.47 -3.11
N GLU A 433 -4.16 -18.46 -2.77
CA GLU A 433 -5.61 -18.32 -2.82
C GLU A 433 -6.18 -17.55 -1.62
N GLU A 434 -7.34 -16.88 -1.83
CA GLU A 434 -8.08 -16.31 -0.71
C GLU A 434 -8.49 -17.44 0.25
N PRO A 435 -8.34 -17.23 1.56
CA PRO A 435 -8.67 -18.26 2.53
C PRO A 435 -10.14 -18.65 2.40
N GLU A 436 -10.40 -19.96 2.35
CA GLU A 436 -11.76 -20.53 2.35
C GLU A 436 -12.54 -20.11 3.60
N PHE A 437 -11.81 -19.90 4.71
CA PHE A 437 -12.35 -19.41 5.96
C PHE A 437 -11.31 -18.56 6.69
N GLU A 438 -11.73 -17.42 7.22
CA GLU A 438 -10.90 -16.57 8.06
C GLU A 438 -11.71 -16.12 9.28
N LEU A 439 -11.07 -16.02 10.45
CA LEU A 439 -11.65 -15.44 11.65
C LEU A 439 -10.53 -14.83 12.50
N GLU A 440 -10.68 -13.56 12.88
CA GLU A 440 -9.88 -12.85 13.88
C GLU A 440 -10.81 -12.42 15.03
N LEU A 441 -10.52 -12.86 16.26
CA LEU A 441 -11.23 -12.40 17.44
C LEU A 441 -10.99 -10.91 17.67
N SER A 442 -12.07 -10.15 17.84
CA SER A 442 -12.01 -8.71 18.08
C SER A 442 -12.64 -8.37 19.44
N PRO A 443 -12.17 -7.35 20.16
CA PRO A 443 -12.82 -6.93 21.40
C PRO A 443 -14.30 -6.66 21.15
N PRO A 444 -15.23 -7.24 21.96
CA PRO A 444 -16.65 -7.11 21.70
C PRO A 444 -17.08 -5.66 21.53
N HIS A 445 -17.87 -5.35 20.52
CA HIS A 445 -18.35 -3.99 20.24
C HIS A 445 -19.64 -3.98 19.44
N HIS A 446 -20.34 -2.84 19.45
CA HIS A 446 -21.42 -2.60 18.49
C HIS A 446 -20.85 -2.24 17.13
N PRO A 447 -21.49 -2.64 16.02
CA PRO A 447 -21.06 -2.27 14.68
C PRO A 447 -21.30 -0.77 14.45
N THR A 448 -20.27 0.05 14.69
CA THR A 448 -20.36 1.52 14.56
C THR A 448 -20.49 2.00 13.11
N TRP A 449 -20.49 1.07 12.15
CA TRP A 449 -20.62 1.32 10.73
C TRP A 449 -22.06 1.14 10.22
N LEU A 450 -22.97 0.60 11.02
CA LEU A 450 -24.39 0.55 10.68
C LEU A 450 -25.05 1.89 11.03
N GLU A 451 -26.00 2.32 10.19
CA GLU A 451 -26.81 3.51 10.46
C GLU A 451 -27.65 3.29 11.73
N GLN A 452 -27.73 4.31 12.58
CA GLN A 452 -28.46 4.21 13.85
C GLN A 452 -29.97 4.02 13.64
N ASP A 453 -30.49 4.41 12.48
CA ASP A 453 -31.91 4.33 12.12
C ASP A 453 -32.28 3.02 11.40
N ALA A 454 -31.33 2.08 11.26
CA ALA A 454 -31.59 0.78 10.65
C ALA A 454 -32.60 -0.04 11.48
N PRO A 455 -33.53 -0.77 10.82
CA PRO A 455 -34.57 -1.52 11.52
C PRO A 455 -33.98 -2.51 12.54
N HIS A 456 -34.36 -2.36 13.80
CA HIS A 456 -33.76 -3.08 14.93
C HIS A 456 -34.26 -4.52 15.09
N ASP A 457 -35.47 -4.80 14.61
CA ASP A 457 -36.22 -6.03 14.93
C ASP A 457 -36.22 -7.07 13.82
N ASP A 458 -35.54 -6.80 12.69
CA ASP A 458 -35.50 -7.75 11.58
C ASP A 458 -34.41 -8.81 11.82
N PRO A 459 -34.77 -10.09 12.07
CA PRO A 459 -33.81 -11.18 12.28
C PRO A 459 -32.94 -11.49 11.04
N GLU A 460 -33.33 -11.02 9.85
CA GLU A 460 -32.64 -11.25 8.58
C GLU A 460 -31.64 -10.14 8.23
N HIS A 461 -31.62 -9.04 8.99
CA HIS A 461 -30.72 -7.91 8.77
C HIS A 461 -29.88 -7.62 10.02
N PRO A 462 -28.63 -7.12 9.87
CA PRO A 462 -27.77 -6.79 11.00
C PRO A 462 -28.29 -5.54 11.72
N SER A 463 -28.17 -5.54 13.04
CA SER A 463 -28.64 -4.46 13.91
C SER A 463 -27.48 -3.64 14.46
N PRO A 464 -27.60 -2.30 14.61
CA PRO A 464 -26.61 -1.49 15.32
C PRO A 464 -26.43 -1.91 16.78
N HIS A 465 -27.35 -2.72 17.32
CA HIS A 465 -27.30 -3.29 18.66
C HIS A 465 -26.77 -4.72 18.74
N ASP A 466 -26.38 -5.31 17.60
CA ASP A 466 -25.67 -6.58 17.60
C ASP A 466 -24.30 -6.39 18.28
N ILE A 467 -23.81 -7.46 18.92
CA ILE A 467 -22.52 -7.49 19.58
C ILE A 467 -21.57 -8.28 18.69
N VAL A 468 -20.71 -7.55 17.98
CA VAL A 468 -19.63 -8.10 17.15
C VAL A 468 -18.51 -8.56 18.07
N PHE A 469 -18.03 -9.79 17.89
CA PHE A 469 -16.95 -10.36 18.71
C PHE A 469 -15.84 -11.03 17.88
N ALA A 470 -16.05 -11.21 16.58
CA ALA A 470 -15.01 -11.63 15.65
C ALA A 470 -15.25 -11.02 14.27
N GLN A 471 -14.20 -10.95 13.45
CA GLN A 471 -14.22 -10.39 12.10
C GLN A 471 -13.35 -11.21 11.16
N THR A 472 -13.56 -11.09 9.86
CA THR A 472 -12.64 -11.62 8.86
C THR A 472 -11.73 -10.50 8.35
N GLY A 473 -10.64 -10.82 7.66
CA GLY A 473 -9.74 -9.85 7.04
C GLY A 473 -10.43 -9.06 5.91
N CYS A 474 -11.42 -9.66 5.25
CA CYS A 474 -12.27 -8.98 4.26
C CYS A 474 -13.39 -8.13 4.89
N GLY A 475 -13.56 -8.15 6.22
CA GLY A 475 -14.46 -7.24 6.92
C GLY A 475 -15.85 -7.79 7.21
N ASP A 476 -16.13 -9.06 6.89
CA ASP A 476 -17.27 -9.79 7.45
C ASP A 476 -17.16 -9.83 8.97
N TRP A 477 -18.29 -10.05 9.66
CA TRP A 477 -18.28 -10.10 11.11
C TRP A 477 -19.18 -11.18 11.68
N PHE A 478 -18.78 -11.67 12.84
CA PHE A 478 -19.54 -12.60 13.65
C PHE A 478 -20.15 -11.82 14.80
N ALA A 479 -21.47 -11.88 14.89
CA ALA A 479 -22.21 -11.17 15.90
C ALA A 479 -23.29 -12.02 16.56
N ILE A 480 -23.64 -11.58 17.77
CA ILE A 480 -24.76 -12.07 18.55
C ILE A 480 -25.75 -10.93 18.73
N ARG A 481 -27.05 -11.24 18.62
CA ARG A 481 -28.11 -10.28 18.85
C ARG A 481 -28.42 -10.17 20.34
N SER A 482 -28.43 -8.95 20.87
CA SER A 482 -28.74 -8.70 22.29
C SER A 482 -30.19 -9.03 22.66
N THR A 483 -31.10 -9.07 21.67
CA THR A 483 -32.51 -9.46 21.82
C THR A 483 -32.77 -10.94 21.54
N ASP A 484 -31.72 -11.76 21.36
CA ASP A 484 -31.89 -13.20 21.14
C ASP A 484 -32.62 -13.86 22.34
N PRO A 485 -33.66 -14.70 22.11
CA PRO A 485 -34.42 -15.32 23.19
C PRO A 485 -33.61 -16.21 24.15
N ALA A 486 -32.45 -16.70 23.74
CA ALA A 486 -31.58 -17.54 24.57
C ALA A 486 -30.67 -16.72 25.50
N MET A 487 -30.61 -15.40 25.33
CA MET A 487 -29.85 -14.52 26.19
C MET A 487 -30.43 -14.49 27.62
N PRO A 488 -29.58 -14.36 28.67
CA PRO A 488 -28.13 -14.15 28.64
C PRO A 488 -27.31 -15.45 28.65
N THR A 489 -27.94 -16.63 28.63
CA THR A 489 -27.24 -17.91 28.82
C THR A 489 -26.49 -18.34 27.57
N ASP A 490 -27.15 -18.22 26.42
CA ASP A 490 -26.62 -18.59 25.11
C ASP A 490 -27.10 -17.57 24.06
N ALA A 491 -26.72 -17.75 22.81
CA ALA A 491 -27.31 -17.00 21.70
C ALA A 491 -26.98 -17.64 20.36
N ARG A 492 -27.83 -17.37 19.36
CA ARG A 492 -27.48 -17.60 17.96
C ARG A 492 -26.28 -16.73 17.57
N VAL A 493 -25.31 -17.34 16.91
CA VAL A 493 -24.19 -16.62 16.26
C VAL A 493 -24.53 -16.46 14.80
N THR A 494 -24.37 -15.25 14.27
CA THR A 494 -24.56 -14.98 12.84
C THR A 494 -23.27 -14.46 12.24
N TRP A 495 -22.85 -15.08 11.15
CA TRP A 495 -21.81 -14.55 10.27
C TRP A 495 -22.49 -13.66 9.24
N TRP A 496 -22.30 -12.36 9.38
CA TRP A 496 -22.82 -11.37 8.46
C TRP A 496 -21.83 -11.14 7.33
N ASP A 497 -22.35 -11.29 6.11
CA ASP A 497 -21.67 -10.81 4.92
C ASP A 497 -21.65 -9.29 4.97
N HIS A 498 -20.47 -8.70 5.00
CA HIS A 498 -20.36 -7.26 5.13
C HIS A 498 -20.76 -6.50 3.86
N GLU A 499 -20.89 -7.19 2.71
CA GLU A 499 -21.22 -6.64 1.39
C GLU A 499 -22.73 -6.59 1.14
N THR A 500 -23.41 -7.66 1.48
CA THR A 500 -24.85 -7.83 1.24
C THR A 500 -25.69 -7.53 2.48
N PHE A 501 -25.07 -7.46 3.66
CA PHE A 501 -25.76 -7.44 4.95
C PHE A 501 -26.72 -8.63 5.13
N THR A 502 -26.49 -9.72 4.40
CA THR A 502 -27.22 -10.96 4.55
C THR A 502 -26.42 -11.94 5.42
N PRO A 503 -27.09 -12.85 6.13
CA PRO A 503 -26.38 -13.87 6.88
C PRO A 503 -25.70 -14.85 5.91
N ARG A 504 -24.36 -14.96 5.95
CA ARG A 504 -23.62 -16.04 5.26
C ARG A 504 -23.92 -17.39 5.89
N ASP A 505 -23.87 -17.42 7.21
CA ASP A 505 -24.15 -18.61 8.00
C ASP A 505 -24.68 -18.22 9.38
N GLN A 506 -25.40 -19.15 10.00
CA GLN A 506 -26.01 -18.98 11.32
C GLN A 506 -25.89 -20.27 12.13
N TRP A 507 -25.34 -20.16 13.33
CA TRP A 507 -25.27 -21.25 14.29
C TRP A 507 -26.31 -21.03 15.38
N PRO A 508 -27.14 -22.04 15.68
CA PRO A 508 -28.26 -21.90 16.61
C PRO A 508 -27.83 -21.53 18.03
N ASP A 509 -26.58 -21.80 18.40
CA ASP A 509 -25.99 -21.51 19.70
C ASP A 509 -24.48 -21.33 19.60
N VAL A 510 -23.87 -20.80 20.67
CA VAL A 510 -22.42 -20.54 20.73
C VAL A 510 -21.62 -21.84 20.66
N ALA A 511 -22.09 -22.91 21.31
CA ALA A 511 -21.36 -24.19 21.33
C ALA A 511 -21.23 -24.79 19.92
N THR A 512 -22.28 -24.68 19.12
CA THR A 512 -22.33 -25.12 17.72
C THR A 512 -21.40 -24.29 16.84
N PHE A 513 -21.34 -22.98 17.06
CA PHE A 513 -20.38 -22.10 16.38
C PHE A 513 -18.92 -22.48 16.72
N ILE A 514 -18.60 -22.64 18.00
CA ILE A 514 -17.22 -22.98 18.40
C ILE A 514 -16.83 -24.39 17.96
N ALA A 515 -17.74 -25.36 17.96
CA ALA A 515 -17.49 -26.69 17.39
C ALA A 515 -17.16 -26.63 15.90
N TYR A 516 -17.82 -25.74 15.15
CA TYR A 516 -17.50 -25.49 13.74
C TYR A 516 -16.10 -24.87 13.58
N LEU A 517 -15.72 -23.92 14.44
CA LEU A 517 -14.35 -23.37 14.43
C LEU A 517 -13.29 -24.43 14.70
N LEU A 518 -13.59 -25.43 15.53
CA LEU A 518 -12.68 -26.55 15.78
C LEU A 518 -12.53 -27.47 14.57
N GLU A 519 -13.64 -27.76 13.88
CA GLU A 519 -13.59 -28.54 12.65
C GLU A 519 -12.72 -27.85 11.58
N ILE A 520 -12.83 -26.52 11.49
CA ILE A 520 -11.98 -25.68 10.64
C ILE A 520 -10.52 -25.77 11.07
N ALA A 521 -10.22 -25.57 12.36
CA ALA A 521 -8.86 -25.63 12.88
C ALA A 521 -8.19 -26.99 12.65
N ASP A 522 -8.96 -28.08 12.74
CA ASP A 522 -8.47 -29.44 12.49
C ASP A 522 -8.15 -29.69 11.00
N ARG A 523 -8.71 -28.93 10.07
CA ARG A 523 -8.40 -29.00 8.63
C ARG A 523 -7.18 -28.17 8.21
N THR A 524 -6.72 -27.26 9.07
CA THR A 524 -5.53 -26.42 8.82
C THR A 524 -4.20 -27.11 9.12
N GLN A 525 -4.24 -28.37 9.58
CA GLN A 525 -3.07 -29.26 9.70
C GLN A 525 -2.94 -30.14 8.46
#